data_AF-A0A0Q5U8D3-F1
#
_entry.id   AF-A0A0Q5U8D3-F1
#
_cell.length_a   1.000
_cell.length_b   1.000
_cell.length_c   1.000
_cell.angle_alpha   90.00
_cell.angle_beta   90.00
_cell.angle_gamma   90.00
#
_symmetry.space_group_name_H-M   'P 1'
#
loop_
_entity.id
_entity.type
_entity.pdbx_description
1 polymer ?
#
loop_
_entity_poly.entity_id
_entity_poly.type
_entity_poly.pdbx_seq_one_letter_code
_entity_poly.pdbx_strand_id
1 'polypeptide(L)'
;MSFICRCFLIILSVSLLTTYAQKNVSIIENGKCLDCRKENKEQCRIAETGFSCYAGHFYRRFGHGKGEFPKTTKKVDACVAPGMEIDIINAKVCCVWSPEIGCQILLTEDHQGEFCFTCRVKFKMEYKGLLSCPCLKNEGSRQAYAKTLIAFMFTCLFMELI
;
A
#
# COMPACT_ATOMS: atom_id res chain seq x y z
N MET A 1 -58.62 -4.79 -2.94
CA MET A 1 -57.18 -4.51 -3.11
C MET A 1 -56.59 -4.22 -1.74
N SER A 2 -55.69 -5.09 -1.30
CA SER A 2 -55.37 -5.35 0.10
C SER A 2 -54.48 -4.28 0.74
N PHE A 3 -54.89 -3.80 1.93
CA PHE A 3 -54.20 -2.81 2.78
C PHE A 3 -52.77 -3.21 3.19
N ILE A 4 -52.40 -4.47 2.98
CA ILE A 4 -51.12 -5.06 3.38
C ILE A 4 -49.96 -4.61 2.46
N CYS A 5 -50.24 -4.13 1.24
CA CYS A 5 -49.21 -3.79 0.26
C CYS A 5 -48.57 -2.40 0.46
N ARG A 6 -49.23 -1.47 1.18
CA ARG A 6 -48.71 -0.10 1.37
C ARG A 6 -47.69 0.03 2.50
N CYS A 7 -47.68 -0.88 3.48
CA CYS A 7 -46.73 -0.81 4.60
C CYS A 7 -45.32 -1.30 4.22
N PHE A 8 -45.19 -2.19 3.23
CA PHE A 8 -43.89 -2.70 2.78
C PHE A 8 -43.02 -1.65 2.08
N LEU A 9 -43.61 -0.64 1.45
CA LEU A 9 -42.84 0.42 0.77
C LEU A 9 -42.20 1.43 1.75
N ILE A 10 -42.73 1.57 2.97
CA ILE A 10 -42.19 2.50 3.97
C ILE A 10 -40.96 1.90 4.66
N ILE A 11 -40.90 0.56 4.81
CA ILE A 11 -39.74 -0.11 5.44
C ILE A 11 -38.53 -0.13 4.48
N LEU A 12 -38.76 -0.18 3.16
CA LEU A 12 -37.70 -0.19 2.15
C LEU A 12 -37.02 1.17 1.94
N SER A 13 -37.68 2.29 2.22
CA SER A 13 -37.08 3.63 2.07
C SER A 13 -36.23 4.08 3.28
N VAL A 14 -36.50 3.55 4.47
CA VAL A 14 -35.73 3.89 5.70
C VAL A 14 -34.37 3.16 5.76
N SER A 15 -34.20 2.10 4.98
CA SER A 15 -32.96 1.28 5.00
C SER A 15 -31.80 1.89 4.19
N LEU A 16 -32.02 2.99 3.44
CA LEU A 16 -31.02 3.60 2.55
C LEU A 16 -30.35 4.86 3.14
N LEU A 17 -30.70 5.25 4.37
CA LEU A 17 -30.06 6.35 5.08
C LEU A 17 -29.17 5.83 6.22
N THR A 18 -28.30 4.87 5.93
CA THR A 18 -27.03 4.79 6.67
C THR A 18 -26.19 5.99 6.26
N THR A 19 -26.44 7.11 6.93
CA THR A 19 -25.54 8.25 6.95
C THR A 19 -24.17 7.74 7.37
N TYR A 20 -23.24 7.68 6.42
CA TYR A 20 -21.81 7.56 6.70
C TYR A 20 -21.44 8.76 7.58
N ALA A 21 -21.45 8.55 8.89
CA ALA A 21 -20.91 9.52 9.83
C ALA A 21 -19.41 9.63 9.50
N GLN A 22 -19.05 10.68 8.78
CA GLN A 22 -17.66 11.02 8.50
C GLN A 22 -17.06 11.51 9.82
N LYS A 23 -16.69 10.56 10.67
CA LYS A 23 -15.99 10.82 11.92
C LYS A 23 -14.63 11.41 11.53
N ASN A 24 -14.36 12.62 12.03
CA ASN A 24 -13.08 13.27 11.78
C ASN A 24 -11.99 12.41 12.41
N VAL A 25 -11.13 11.85 11.54
CA VAL A 25 -10.11 10.86 11.87
C VAL A 25 -8.85 11.59 12.37
N SER A 26 -8.35 11.21 13.55
CA SER A 26 -7.06 11.66 14.06
C SER A 26 -5.93 10.95 13.32
N ILE A 27 -5.71 11.38 12.09
CA ILE A 27 -4.52 11.09 11.30
C ILE A 27 -3.32 11.67 12.06
N ILE A 28 -2.13 11.05 11.94
CA ILE A 28 -0.83 11.59 12.40
C ILE A 28 -0.86 13.12 12.24
N GLU A 29 -0.95 13.84 13.37
CA GLU A 29 -1.51 15.20 13.40
C GLU A 29 -0.71 16.20 12.54
N ASN A 30 0.51 15.82 12.16
CA ASN A 30 1.39 16.53 11.24
C ASN A 30 2.12 15.56 10.29
N GLY A 31 1.42 14.53 9.80
CA GLY A 31 2.00 13.55 8.89
C GLY A 31 2.31 14.13 7.51
N LYS A 32 3.30 13.56 6.83
CA LYS A 32 3.51 13.73 5.40
C LYS A 32 3.29 12.41 4.68
N CYS A 33 2.67 12.50 3.52
CA CYS A 33 2.36 11.40 2.64
C CYS A 33 3.44 11.32 1.56
N LEU A 34 3.97 10.12 1.37
CA LEU A 34 4.77 9.76 0.21
C LEU A 34 3.87 8.97 -0.75
N ASP A 35 3.44 9.65 -1.82
CA ASP A 35 2.53 9.08 -2.82
C ASP A 35 3.29 8.13 -3.75
N CYS A 36 3.06 6.85 -3.53
CA CYS A 36 3.69 5.75 -4.25
C CYS A 36 2.82 5.18 -5.38
N ARG A 37 1.69 5.82 -5.75
CA ARG A 37 0.78 5.29 -6.77
C ARG A 37 1.48 5.01 -8.09
N LYS A 38 2.32 5.94 -8.54
CA LYS A 38 3.04 5.82 -9.81
C LYS A 38 4.02 4.63 -9.82
N GLU A 39 4.76 4.44 -8.73
CA GLU A 39 5.73 3.33 -8.61
C GLU A 39 5.05 1.97 -8.38
N ASN A 40 3.86 1.96 -7.79
CA ASN A 40 3.17 0.73 -7.39
C ASN A 40 2.21 0.18 -8.44
N LYS A 41 1.75 1.00 -9.39
CA LYS A 41 0.73 0.65 -10.40
C LYS A 41 0.94 -0.71 -11.09
N GLU A 42 2.19 -1.05 -11.38
CA GLU A 42 2.56 -2.31 -12.07
C GLU A 42 3.20 -3.35 -11.15
N GLN A 43 3.60 -2.95 -9.95
CA GLN A 43 4.45 -3.76 -9.06
C GLN A 43 3.69 -4.37 -7.89
N CYS A 44 2.53 -3.81 -7.53
CA CYS A 44 1.79 -4.21 -6.35
C CYS A 44 0.28 -4.08 -6.58
N ARG A 45 -0.41 -5.21 -6.72
CA ARG A 45 -1.87 -5.28 -6.64
C ARG A 45 -2.28 -5.69 -5.23
N ILE A 46 -3.32 -5.07 -4.70
CA ILE A 46 -3.73 -5.22 -3.30
C ILE A 46 -5.21 -5.61 -3.26
N ALA A 47 -5.53 -6.64 -2.49
CA ALA A 47 -6.90 -7.15 -2.34
C ALA A 47 -7.58 -6.68 -1.05
N GLU A 48 -6.80 -6.42 -0.01
CA GLU A 48 -7.29 -6.04 1.31
C GLU A 48 -6.86 -4.62 1.67
N THR A 49 -7.62 -3.99 2.54
CA THR A 49 -7.32 -2.65 3.05
C THR A 49 -6.72 -2.77 4.45
N GLY A 50 -5.65 -2.03 4.74
CA GLY A 50 -5.00 -2.10 6.04
C GLY A 50 -3.82 -1.15 6.19
N PHE A 51 -3.20 -1.21 7.36
CA PHE A 51 -2.00 -0.45 7.65
C PHE A 51 -1.11 -1.19 8.67
N SER A 52 0.15 -0.79 8.72
CA SER A 52 1.09 -1.21 9.75
C SER A 52 2.06 -0.07 10.01
N CYS A 53 2.33 0.21 11.28
CA CYS A 53 3.18 1.32 11.69
C CYS A 53 4.35 0.85 12.55
N TYR A 54 5.41 1.67 12.53
CA TYR A 54 6.59 1.50 13.34
C TYR A 54 6.80 2.74 14.20
N ALA A 55 6.91 2.53 15.51
CA ALA A 55 7.15 3.58 16.51
C ALA A 55 8.52 3.46 17.20
N GLY A 56 9.37 2.52 16.76
CA GLY A 56 10.69 2.30 17.37
C GLY A 56 11.73 3.34 16.97
N HIS A 57 12.94 3.19 17.51
CA HIS A 57 14.07 4.05 17.16
C HIS A 57 14.47 3.86 15.69
N PHE A 58 14.81 4.97 15.04
CA PHE A 58 15.27 5.00 13.67
C PHE A 58 16.80 5.11 13.64
N TYR A 59 17.47 4.03 13.22
CA TYR A 59 18.93 3.94 13.17
C TYR A 59 19.45 4.07 11.74
N ARG A 60 18.99 5.06 10.97
CA ARG A 60 19.57 5.28 9.64
C ARG A 60 20.87 6.05 9.80
N ARG A 61 22.01 5.36 9.60
CA ARG A 61 23.30 6.03 9.45
C ARG A 61 23.18 6.96 8.25
N PHE A 62 23.46 8.25 8.45
CA PHE A 62 23.59 9.21 7.36
C PHE A 62 24.67 8.71 6.40
N GLY A 63 24.27 7.99 5.36
CA GLY A 63 25.16 7.69 4.25
C GLY A 63 25.50 9.02 3.59
N HIS A 64 26.79 9.29 3.37
CA HIS A 64 27.29 10.49 2.70
C HIS A 64 26.76 10.69 1.26
N GLY A 65 25.88 9.82 0.76
CA GLY A 65 25.17 10.00 -0.50
C GLY A 65 23.94 10.88 -0.32
N LYS A 66 23.98 12.08 -0.91
CA LYS A 66 22.81 12.98 -1.09
C LYS A 66 21.79 12.38 -2.08
N GLY A 67 21.25 11.21 -1.78
CA GLY A 67 20.06 10.74 -2.48
C GLY A 67 18.90 11.62 -2.04
N GLU A 68 18.38 12.47 -2.92
CA GLU A 68 17.14 13.18 -2.63
C GLU A 68 16.01 12.17 -2.51
N PHE A 69 15.34 12.15 -1.35
CA PHE A 69 14.14 11.35 -1.17
C PHE A 69 13.05 11.81 -2.16
N PRO A 70 12.15 10.91 -2.58
CA PRO A 70 11.01 11.30 -3.38
C PRO A 70 10.18 12.37 -2.65
N LYS A 71 9.56 13.26 -3.43
CA LYS A 71 8.78 14.38 -2.88
C LYS A 71 7.59 13.85 -2.08
N THR A 72 7.47 14.34 -0.85
CA THR A 72 6.31 14.11 0.01
C THR A 72 5.32 15.26 -0.06
N THR A 73 4.05 15.01 0.24
CA THR A 73 3.00 16.01 0.36
C THR A 73 2.49 16.08 1.80
N LYS A 74 2.04 17.25 2.26
CA LYS A 74 1.34 17.40 3.56
C LYS A 74 -0.13 16.94 3.49
N LYS A 75 -0.61 16.59 2.30
CA LYS A 75 -1.95 16.06 2.05
C LYS A 75 -2.02 14.59 2.45
N VAL A 76 -2.37 14.32 3.70
CA VAL A 76 -2.39 12.94 4.22
C VAL A 76 -3.51 12.10 3.62
N ASP A 77 -4.61 12.74 3.22
CA ASP A 77 -5.71 12.18 2.44
C ASP A 77 -5.24 11.51 1.13
N ALA A 78 -4.08 11.88 0.58
CA ALA A 78 -3.53 11.21 -0.59
C ALA A 78 -3.00 9.79 -0.30
N CYS A 79 -2.68 9.48 0.95
CA CYS A 79 -2.11 8.20 1.38
C CYS A 79 -3.07 7.35 2.22
N VAL A 80 -4.23 7.88 2.61
CA VAL A 80 -5.21 7.19 3.45
C VAL A 80 -6.49 6.97 2.67
N ALA A 81 -6.95 5.74 2.61
CA ALA A 81 -8.21 5.42 1.93
C ALA A 81 -9.41 6.05 2.66
N PRO A 82 -10.46 6.47 1.94
CA PRO A 82 -11.67 7.00 2.57
C PRO A 82 -12.24 6.04 3.64
N GLY A 83 -12.52 6.56 4.84
CA GLY A 83 -13.08 5.78 5.95
C GLY A 83 -12.05 4.93 6.72
N MET A 84 -10.76 4.99 6.38
CA MET A 84 -9.72 4.36 7.19
C MET A 84 -9.34 5.25 8.38
N GLU A 85 -9.36 4.68 9.58
CA GLU A 85 -8.89 5.32 10.81
C GLU A 85 -7.52 4.75 11.22
N ILE A 86 -6.52 5.63 11.36
CA ILE A 86 -5.17 5.26 11.82
C ILE A 86 -4.89 6.03 13.11
N ASP A 87 -5.30 5.46 14.24
CA ASP A 87 -5.05 6.03 15.56
C ASP A 87 -3.77 5.42 16.16
N ILE A 88 -2.61 5.96 15.79
CA ILE A 88 -1.34 5.56 16.37
C ILE A 88 -0.54 6.77 16.81
N ILE A 89 -0.39 6.88 18.12
CA ILE A 89 0.44 7.87 18.79
C ILE A 89 1.92 7.49 18.59
N ASN A 90 2.75 8.45 18.16
CA ASN A 90 4.21 8.31 18.00
C ASN A 90 4.71 7.37 16.89
N ALA A 91 3.85 6.91 15.98
CA ALA A 91 4.34 6.21 14.78
C ALA A 91 5.25 7.14 13.97
N LYS A 92 6.43 6.66 13.57
CA LYS A 92 7.38 7.40 12.70
C LYS A 92 7.15 7.12 11.22
N VAL A 93 6.77 5.88 10.92
CA VAL A 93 6.48 5.40 9.56
C VAL A 93 5.27 4.48 9.63
N CYS A 94 4.33 4.65 8.69
CA CYS A 94 3.26 3.69 8.46
C CYS A 94 3.24 3.30 6.98
N CYS A 95 3.16 2.00 6.74
CA CYS A 95 2.72 1.46 5.46
C CYS A 95 1.20 1.44 5.47
N VAL A 96 0.57 2.08 4.50
CA VAL A 96 -0.89 2.11 4.35
C VAL A 96 -1.23 1.50 3.00
N TRP A 97 -2.30 0.72 2.94
CA TRP A 97 -2.69 0.10 1.69
C TRP A 97 -4.19 -0.08 1.52
N SER A 98 -4.64 0.00 0.27
CA SER A 98 -5.98 -0.40 -0.16
C SER A 98 -5.99 -0.80 -1.64
N PRO A 99 -7.05 -1.45 -2.15
CA PRO A 99 -7.23 -1.70 -3.57
C PRO A 99 -7.23 -0.43 -4.42
N GLU A 100 -7.77 0.68 -3.91
CA GLU A 100 -7.97 1.93 -4.64
C GLU A 100 -6.69 2.78 -4.72
N ILE A 101 -5.96 2.88 -3.61
CA ILE A 101 -4.76 3.73 -3.53
C ILE A 101 -3.47 2.93 -3.72
N GLY A 102 -3.52 1.60 -3.70
CA GLY A 102 -2.34 0.75 -3.68
C GLY A 102 -1.57 0.89 -2.36
N CYS A 103 -0.26 0.68 -2.39
CA CYS A 103 0.61 0.79 -1.22
C CYS A 103 1.13 2.24 -1.09
N GLN A 104 1.08 2.81 0.09
CA GLN A 104 1.43 4.21 0.39
C GLN A 104 2.26 4.27 1.66
N ILE A 105 2.97 5.39 1.86
CA ILE A 105 3.78 5.60 3.07
C ILE A 105 3.37 6.89 3.75
N LEU A 106 2.97 6.79 5.01
CA LEU A 106 2.86 7.93 5.91
C LEU A 106 4.12 8.04 6.74
N LEU A 107 4.58 9.26 6.88
CA LEU A 107 5.76 9.62 7.64
C LEU A 107 5.39 10.73 8.61
N THR A 108 6.08 10.81 9.75
CA THR A 108 6.01 12.02 10.57
C THR A 108 6.74 13.18 9.89
N GLU A 109 6.42 14.41 10.29
CA GLU A 109 7.07 15.61 9.75
C GLU A 109 8.60 15.57 9.93
N ASP A 110 9.07 15.06 11.07
CA ASP A 110 10.49 14.94 11.43
C ASP A 110 11.22 13.78 10.72
N HIS A 111 10.48 12.86 10.10
CA HIS A 111 11.10 11.78 9.33
C HIS A 111 11.73 12.33 8.05
N GLN A 112 12.98 12.02 7.73
CA GLN A 112 13.66 12.67 6.59
C GLN A 112 13.06 12.29 5.23
N GLY A 113 12.65 11.03 5.07
CA GLY A 113 11.99 10.53 3.88
C GLY A 113 12.11 9.01 3.81
N GLU A 114 11.42 8.39 2.86
CA GLU A 114 11.52 6.98 2.57
C GLU A 114 11.42 6.75 1.07
N PHE A 115 11.68 5.52 0.63
CA PHE A 115 11.42 5.11 -0.75
C PHE A 115 10.19 4.20 -0.79
N CYS A 116 9.45 4.21 -1.90
CA CYS A 116 8.23 3.40 -2.03
C CYS A 116 8.48 1.89 -1.89
N PHE A 117 9.69 1.41 -2.19
CA PHE A 117 10.05 0.01 -1.95
C PHE A 117 10.07 -0.35 -0.46
N THR A 118 10.27 0.62 0.44
CA THR A 118 10.29 0.40 1.89
C THR A 118 9.05 -0.36 2.32
N CYS A 119 7.84 -0.03 1.83
CA CYS A 119 6.61 -0.74 2.20
C CYS A 119 6.28 -1.97 1.36
N ARG A 120 7.05 -2.29 0.32
CA ARG A 120 6.84 -3.49 -0.52
C ARG A 120 7.69 -4.69 -0.12
N VAL A 121 8.88 -4.46 0.46
CA VAL A 121 9.86 -5.52 0.74
C VAL A 121 9.60 -6.14 2.12
N LYS A 122 9.35 -7.46 2.15
CA LYS A 122 8.99 -8.22 3.37
C LYS A 122 10.02 -8.16 4.50
N PHE A 123 11.31 -8.11 4.16
CA PHE A 123 12.38 -8.15 5.14
C PHE A 123 13.04 -6.78 5.25
N LYS A 124 12.84 -6.12 6.40
CA LYS A 124 13.42 -4.81 6.71
C LYS A 124 14.16 -4.92 8.03
N MET A 125 15.48 -4.75 8.01
CA MET A 125 16.26 -4.74 9.25
C MET A 125 16.01 -3.46 10.06
N GLU A 126 15.68 -2.35 9.40
CA GLU A 126 15.49 -1.04 10.02
C GLU A 126 14.17 -0.90 10.79
N TYR A 127 13.14 -1.69 10.42
CA TYR A 127 11.78 -1.55 10.94
C TYR A 127 11.23 -2.87 11.47
N LYS A 128 11.71 -3.28 12.65
CA LYS A 128 11.27 -4.54 13.27
C LYS A 128 9.76 -4.49 13.55
N GLY A 129 9.03 -5.47 13.01
CA GLY A 129 7.57 -5.60 13.19
C GLY A 129 6.71 -4.78 12.23
N LEU A 130 7.32 -3.94 11.37
CA LEU A 130 6.58 -3.22 10.34
C LEU A 130 6.18 -4.18 9.21
N LEU A 131 4.89 -4.44 9.07
CA LEU A 131 4.38 -5.28 7.99
C LEU A 131 4.55 -4.56 6.65
N SER A 132 4.79 -5.36 5.61
CA SER A 132 4.80 -4.86 4.24
C SER A 132 3.41 -4.94 3.64
N CYS A 133 3.14 -4.09 2.67
CA CYS A 133 1.92 -4.14 1.89
C CYS A 133 1.72 -5.55 1.29
N PRO A 134 0.50 -6.11 1.34
CA PRO A 134 0.18 -7.45 0.87
C PRO A 134 0.07 -7.49 -0.66
N CYS A 135 1.17 -7.17 -1.34
CA CYS A 135 1.25 -7.15 -2.79
C CYS A 135 1.07 -8.56 -3.36
N LEU A 136 0.02 -8.75 -4.15
CA LEU A 136 -0.16 -9.94 -4.98
C LEU A 136 0.93 -9.94 -6.06
N LYS A 137 1.59 -11.09 -6.22
CA LYS A 137 2.54 -11.28 -7.33
C LYS A 137 1.75 -11.31 -8.64
N ASN A 138 2.14 -10.50 -9.61
CA ASN A 138 1.65 -10.67 -10.97
C ASN A 138 2.09 -12.06 -11.46
N GLU A 139 1.14 -12.94 -11.75
CA GLU A 139 1.41 -14.30 -12.22
C GLU A 139 2.21 -14.32 -13.55
N GLY A 140 2.29 -13.19 -14.26
CA GLY A 140 3.00 -13.04 -15.53
C GLY A 140 4.53 -12.93 -15.48
N SER A 141 5.17 -12.69 -14.33
CA SER A 141 6.64 -12.53 -14.28
C SER A 141 7.41 -13.86 -14.27
N ARG A 142 6.74 -15.00 -14.08
CA ARG A 142 7.37 -16.33 -14.17
C ARG A 142 7.61 -16.80 -15.61
N GLN A 143 7.05 -16.14 -16.62
CA GLN A 143 7.11 -16.61 -17.99
C GLN A 143 8.36 -16.17 -18.78
N ALA A 144 9.09 -15.16 -18.28
CA ALA A 144 10.31 -14.67 -18.93
C ALA A 144 11.51 -15.62 -18.73
N TYR A 145 11.66 -16.23 -17.54
CA TYR A 145 12.81 -17.10 -17.25
C TYR A 145 12.70 -18.51 -17.84
N ALA A 146 11.49 -19.03 -18.05
CA ALA A 146 11.31 -20.37 -18.62
C ALA A 146 11.63 -20.42 -20.13
N LYS A 147 11.30 -19.36 -20.88
CA LYS A 147 11.60 -19.31 -22.33
C LYS A 147 13.10 -19.19 -22.62
N THR A 148 13.86 -18.50 -21.78
CA THR A 148 15.32 -18.33 -21.98
C THR A 148 16.09 -19.62 -21.71
N LEU A 149 15.70 -20.42 -20.70
CA LEU A 149 16.31 -21.72 -20.43
C LEU A 149 16.02 -22.75 -21.52
N ILE A 150 14.80 -22.76 -22.07
CA ILE A 150 14.44 -23.65 -23.18
C ILE A 150 15.24 -23.29 -24.44
N ALA A 151 15.37 -22.00 -24.78
CA ALA A 151 16.17 -21.56 -25.92
C ALA A 151 17.66 -21.95 -25.77
N PHE A 152 18.22 -21.84 -24.56
CA PHE A 152 19.61 -22.21 -24.29
C PHE A 152 19.86 -23.72 -24.41
N MET A 153 18.92 -24.55 -23.93
CA MET A 153 19.03 -26.02 -24.06
C MET A 153 18.95 -26.49 -25.52
N PHE A 154 18.10 -25.87 -26.35
CA PHE A 154 18.04 -26.19 -27.77
C PHE A 154 19.34 -25.78 -28.51
N THR A 155 19.97 -24.66 -28.17
CA THR A 155 21.25 -24.28 -28.80
C THR A 155 22.40 -25.21 -28.41
N CYS A 156 22.43 -25.77 -27.19
CA CYS A 156 23.46 -26.74 -26.81
C CYS A 156 23.29 -28.09 -27.52
N LEU A 157 22.05 -28.59 -27.65
CA LEU A 157 21.78 -29.87 -28.31
C LEU A 157 22.12 -29.86 -29.81
N PHE A 158 22.01 -28.73 -30.50
CA PHE A 158 22.36 -28.62 -31.92
C PHE A 158 23.87 -28.50 -32.19
N MET A 159 24.68 -28.11 -31.19
CA MET A 159 26.14 -28.00 -31.33
C MET A 159 26.87 -29.35 -31.16
N GLU A 160 26.21 -30.38 -30.62
CA GLU A 160 26.78 -31.74 -30.52
C GLU A 160 26.40 -32.65 -31.70
N LEU A 161 25.62 -32.15 -32.67
CA LEU A 161 25.06 -32.92 -33.79
C LEU A 161 25.65 -32.55 -35.16
N ILE A 162 26.73 -31.76 -35.18
CA ILE A 162 27.54 -31.40 -36.36
C ILE A 162 28.97 -31.87 -36.11
#